data_AF-A0AAE4A590-F1
#
_entry.id   AF-A0AAE4A590-F1
#
_cell.length_a   1.000
_cell.length_b   1.000
_cell.length_c   1.000
_cell.angle_alpha   90.00
_cell.angle_beta   90.00
_cell.angle_gamma   90.00
#
_symmetry.space_group_name_H-M   'P 1'
#
loop_
_entity.id
_entity.type
_entity.pdbx_description
1 polymer ?
#
loop_
_entity_poly.entity_id
_entity_poly.type
_entity_poly.pdbx_seq_one_letter_code
_entity_poly.pdbx_strand_id
1 'polypeptide(L)'
;MELRQLAYLAAVAEHGGFTAAADALHVAQPGVSAQVRRLEGELGHELLDRSGRRVRPTAVGEAVLPHARAALAAVAALRDAVDALDGLLRGRVAVGLVPGGPAGFVSDLLGRFNAAHPAVEATLEEGDSESLLALLLDGRLDLVVAGRAAPPPAGVAAATLLEEPLAAAVAPEHPLASRASD
;
A
#
# COMPACT_ATOMS: atom_id res chain seq x y z
N MET A 1 12.80 8.39 -20.36
CA MET A 1 12.02 8.09 -19.15
C MET A 1 12.96 8.00 -17.97
N GLU A 2 12.63 8.64 -16.85
CA GLU A 2 13.46 8.76 -15.65
C GLU A 2 12.70 8.38 -14.38
N LEU A 3 13.36 7.77 -13.40
CA LEU A 3 12.71 7.34 -12.13
C LEU A 3 12.02 8.48 -11.39
N ARG A 4 12.61 9.69 -11.41
CA ARG A 4 12.02 10.90 -10.84
C ARG A 4 10.65 11.22 -11.45
N GLN A 5 10.48 11.01 -12.75
CA GLN A 5 9.21 11.28 -13.43
C GLN A 5 8.12 10.32 -12.91
N LEU A 6 8.48 9.04 -12.75
CA LEU A 6 7.59 8.01 -12.20
C LEU A 6 7.21 8.33 -10.75
N ALA A 7 8.19 8.71 -9.92
CA ALA A 7 7.96 9.10 -8.53
C ALA A 7 7.00 10.29 -8.42
N TYR A 8 7.17 11.30 -9.28
CA TYR A 8 6.31 12.48 -9.27
C TYR A 8 4.90 12.18 -9.78
N LEU A 9 4.76 11.33 -10.80
CA LEU A 9 3.44 10.85 -11.25
C LEU A 9 2.71 10.14 -10.11
N ALA A 10 3.37 9.19 -9.45
CA ALA A 10 2.80 8.43 -8.34
C ALA A 10 2.37 9.35 -7.18
N ALA A 11 3.21 10.31 -6.79
CA ALA A 11 2.90 11.27 -5.73
C ALA A 11 1.71 12.19 -6.10
N VAL A 12 1.62 12.67 -7.34
CA VAL A 12 0.48 13.51 -7.76
C VAL A 12 -0.82 12.71 -7.76
N ALA A 13 -0.80 11.45 -8.20
CA ALA A 13 -1.95 10.56 -8.14
C ALA A 13 -2.39 10.28 -6.69
N GLU A 14 -1.43 10.06 -5.78
CA GLU A 14 -1.68 9.77 -4.36
C GLU A 14 -2.24 10.97 -3.59
N HIS A 15 -1.65 12.15 -3.77
CA HIS A 15 -2.06 13.35 -3.04
C HIS A 15 -3.19 14.14 -3.74
N GLY A 16 -3.57 13.76 -4.95
CA GLY A 16 -4.66 14.38 -5.72
C GLY A 16 -4.38 15.82 -6.16
N GLY A 17 -3.12 16.22 -6.23
CA GLY A 17 -2.72 17.57 -6.62
C GLY A 17 -1.21 17.79 -6.65
N PHE A 18 -0.75 18.65 -7.57
CA PHE A 18 0.67 18.94 -7.74
C PHE A 18 1.31 19.66 -6.55
N THR A 19 0.58 20.58 -5.90
CA THR A 19 1.09 21.28 -4.72
C THR A 19 1.27 20.31 -3.55
N ALA A 20 0.23 19.53 -3.23
CA ALA A 20 0.29 18.55 -2.15
C ALA A 20 1.37 17.49 -2.38
N ALA A 21 1.56 17.04 -3.62
CA ALA A 21 2.66 16.13 -3.97
C ALA A 21 4.04 16.77 -3.84
N ALA A 22 4.19 18.03 -4.24
CA ALA A 22 5.44 18.76 -4.10
C ALA A 22 5.82 18.98 -2.63
N ASP A 23 4.83 19.29 -1.79
CA ASP A 23 5.00 19.44 -0.34
C ASP A 23 5.43 18.10 0.29
N ALA A 24 4.77 16.99 -0.06
CA ALA A 24 5.10 15.65 0.43
C ALA A 24 6.49 15.17 -0.01
N LEU A 25 6.95 15.59 -1.19
CA LEU A 25 8.26 15.27 -1.73
C LEU A 25 9.35 16.29 -1.37
N HIS A 26 9.01 17.36 -0.64
CA HIS A 26 9.91 18.46 -0.29
C HIS A 26 10.63 19.11 -1.50
N VAL A 27 9.90 19.31 -2.59
CA VAL A 27 10.42 19.92 -3.83
C VAL A 27 9.52 21.07 -4.31
N ALA A 28 10.03 21.87 -5.25
CA ALA A 28 9.21 22.93 -5.85
C ALA A 28 8.17 22.36 -6.83
N GLN A 29 6.91 22.77 -6.67
CA GLN A 29 5.79 22.35 -7.53
C GLN A 29 6.03 22.52 -9.04
N PRO A 30 6.66 23.61 -9.55
CA PRO A 30 6.96 23.73 -10.97
C PRO A 30 7.84 22.60 -11.50
N GLY A 31 8.76 22.10 -10.67
CA GLY A 31 9.61 20.96 -11.00
C GLY A 31 8.81 19.66 -11.13
N VAL A 32 7.84 19.43 -10.24
CA VAL A 32 6.93 18.28 -10.29
C VAL A 32 6.12 18.30 -11.59
N SER A 33 5.45 19.42 -11.87
CA SER A 33 4.63 19.60 -13.07
C SER A 33 5.44 19.42 -14.36
N ALA A 34 6.64 19.99 -14.44
CA ALA A 34 7.49 19.91 -15.64
C ALA A 34 8.02 18.49 -15.92
N GLN A 35 8.25 17.67 -14.89
CA GLN A 35 8.69 16.29 -15.07
C GLN A 35 7.52 15.38 -15.47
N VAL A 36 6.35 15.56 -14.86
CA VAL A 36 5.15 14.80 -15.23
C VAL A 36 4.75 15.11 -16.67
N ARG A 37 4.76 16.38 -17.10
CA ARG A 37 4.50 16.75 -18.50
C ARG A 37 5.51 16.16 -19.48
N ARG A 38 6.79 16.03 -19.08
CA ARG A 38 7.79 15.35 -19.90
C ARG A 38 7.48 13.87 -20.06
N LEU A 39 7.08 13.20 -18.98
CA LEU A 39 6.65 11.80 -19.05
C LEU A 39 5.43 11.60 -19.95
N GLU A 40 4.42 12.47 -19.81
CA GLU A 40 3.26 12.48 -20.70
C GLU A 40 3.66 12.68 -22.17
N GLY A 41 4.60 13.59 -22.43
CA GLY A 41 5.15 13.83 -23.78
C GLY A 41 5.95 12.65 -24.34
N GLU A 42 6.73 11.97 -23.50
CA GLU A 42 7.49 10.76 -23.89
C GLU A 42 6.56 9.57 -24.19
N LEU A 43 5.47 9.43 -23.43
CA LEU A 43 4.48 8.37 -23.63
C LEU A 43 3.40 8.72 -24.67
N GLY A 44 3.31 9.98 -25.08
CA GLY A 44 2.32 10.47 -26.05
C GLY A 44 0.89 10.54 -25.52
N HIS A 45 0.69 10.47 -24.19
CA HIS A 45 -0.63 10.45 -23.56
C HIS A 45 -0.66 11.30 -22.30
N GLU A 46 -1.78 11.99 -22.07
CA GLU A 46 -2.07 12.58 -20.76
C GLU A 46 -2.31 11.48 -19.74
N LEU A 47 -1.57 11.51 -18.64
CA LEU A 47 -1.67 10.52 -17.56
C LEU A 47 -2.54 11.04 -16.41
N LEU A 48 -2.74 12.35 -16.32
CA LEU A 48 -3.50 12.99 -15.26
C LEU A 48 -4.56 13.94 -15.83
N ASP A 49 -5.81 13.76 -15.42
CA ASP A 49 -6.90 14.70 -15.64
C ASP A 49 -6.82 15.86 -14.62
N ARG A 50 -6.81 17.08 -15.16
CA ARG A 50 -6.66 18.35 -14.44
C ARG A 50 -7.92 19.22 -14.48
N SER A 51 -9.01 18.70 -15.04
CA SER A 51 -10.26 19.45 -15.24
C SER A 51 -11.04 19.68 -13.93
N GLY A 52 -10.87 18.79 -12.96
CA GLY A 52 -11.56 18.84 -11.67
C GLY A 52 -10.80 19.59 -10.57
N ARG A 53 -11.45 19.71 -9.40
CA ARG A 53 -10.86 20.31 -8.18
C ARG A 53 -9.72 19.47 -7.59
N ARG A 54 -9.69 18.17 -7.88
CA ARG A 54 -8.60 17.25 -7.56
C ARG A 54 -8.05 16.70 -8.88
N VAL A 55 -6.74 16.56 -8.95
CA VAL A 55 -6.07 15.87 -10.03
C VAL A 55 -6.31 14.37 -9.87
N ARG A 56 -6.70 13.70 -10.96
CA ARG A 56 -6.94 12.25 -10.98
C ARG A 56 -6.18 11.60 -12.11
N PRO A 57 -5.80 10.32 -12.01
CA PRO A 57 -5.29 9.58 -13.15
C PRO A 57 -6.32 9.53 -14.29
N THR A 58 -5.86 9.60 -15.53
CA THR A 58 -6.67 9.20 -16.70
C THR A 58 -6.73 7.67 -16.80
N ALA A 59 -7.52 7.10 -17.70
CA ALA A 59 -7.50 5.65 -17.94
C ALA A 59 -6.08 5.13 -18.31
N VAL A 60 -5.29 5.93 -19.05
CA VAL A 60 -3.90 5.60 -19.34
C VAL A 60 -3.03 5.74 -18.09
N GLY A 61 -3.26 6.78 -17.28
CA GLY A 61 -2.61 6.96 -15.99
C GLY A 61 -2.84 5.78 -15.03
N GLU A 62 -4.08 5.30 -14.92
CA GLU A 62 -4.44 4.13 -14.11
C GLU A 62 -3.70 2.87 -14.57
N ALA A 63 -3.53 2.67 -15.88
CA ALA A 63 -2.74 1.56 -16.41
C ALA A 63 -1.22 1.72 -16.18
N VAL A 64 -0.70 2.95 -16.20
CA VAL A 64 0.74 3.24 -16.05
C VAL A 64 1.19 3.20 -14.58
N LEU A 65 0.33 3.61 -13.65
CA LEU A 65 0.67 3.76 -12.23
C LEU A 65 1.20 2.48 -11.56
N PRO A 66 0.58 1.30 -11.75
CA PRO A 66 1.12 0.05 -11.19
C PRO A 66 2.54 -0.25 -11.68
N HIS A 67 2.82 0.00 -12.97
CA HIS A 67 4.17 -0.19 -13.53
C HIS A 67 5.17 0.84 -13.01
N ALA A 68 4.75 2.09 -12.87
CA ALA A 68 5.58 3.16 -12.30
C ALA A 68 5.97 2.82 -10.85
N ARG A 69 5.01 2.37 -10.03
CA ARG A 69 5.24 1.94 -8.64
C ARG A 69 6.12 0.70 -8.56
N ALA A 70 5.88 -0.31 -9.39
CA ALA A 70 6.72 -1.50 -9.46
C ALA A 70 8.18 -1.18 -9.83
N ALA A 71 8.41 -0.26 -10.77
CA ALA A 71 9.76 0.18 -11.12
C ALA A 71 10.45 0.91 -9.96
N LEU A 72 9.72 1.74 -9.22
CA LEU A 72 10.25 2.42 -8.02
C LEU A 72 10.55 1.42 -6.90
N ALA A 73 9.67 0.43 -6.68
CA ALA A 73 9.85 -0.63 -5.71
C ALA A 73 11.07 -1.50 -6.04
N ALA A 74 11.30 -1.84 -7.31
CA ALA A 74 12.48 -2.57 -7.73
C ALA A 74 13.79 -1.80 -7.44
N VAL A 75 13.78 -0.47 -7.62
CA VAL A 75 14.94 0.38 -7.28
C VAL A 75 15.15 0.47 -5.77
N ALA A 76 14.07 0.51 -4.97
CA ALA A 76 14.16 0.44 -3.52
C ALA A 76 14.76 -0.90 -3.07
N ALA A 77 14.25 -2.01 -3.58
CA ALA A 77 14.76 -3.36 -3.29
C ALA A 77 16.24 -3.54 -3.65
N LEU A 78 16.72 -2.89 -4.73
CA LEU A 78 18.14 -2.88 -5.06
C LEU A 78 18.99 -2.20 -3.99
N ARG A 79 18.51 -1.12 -3.37
CA ARG A 79 19.19 -0.44 -2.26
C ARG A 79 19.16 -1.31 -1.01
N ASP A 80 18.00 -1.88 -0.70
CA ASP A 80 17.83 -2.76 0.46
C ASP A 80 18.73 -4.00 0.36
N ALA A 81 18.90 -4.56 -0.84
CA ALA A 81 19.81 -5.68 -1.07
C ALA A 81 21.28 -5.33 -0.80
N VAL A 82 21.70 -4.10 -1.10
CA VAL A 82 23.05 -3.60 -0.79
C VAL A 82 23.19 -3.37 0.70
N ASP A 83 22.23 -2.69 1.33
CA ASP A 83 22.24 -2.42 2.77
C ASP A 83 22.22 -3.72 3.59
N ALA A 84 21.52 -4.76 3.12
CA ALA A 84 21.50 -6.08 3.74
C ALA A 84 22.88 -6.76 3.73
N LEU A 85 23.71 -6.54 2.70
CA LEU A 85 25.10 -7.03 2.66
C LEU A 85 25.98 -6.32 3.70
N ASP A 86 25.67 -5.06 4.01
CA ASP A 86 26.32 -4.29 5.07
C ASP A 86 25.75 -4.61 6.47
N GLY A 87 24.85 -5.61 6.57
CA GLY A 87 24.21 -6.03 7.83
C GLY A 87 23.16 -5.05 8.36
N LEU A 88 22.74 -4.10 7.53
CA LEU A 88 21.82 -3.04 7.87
C LEU A 88 20.45 -3.36 7.26
N LEU A 89 19.61 -4.10 8.00
CA LEU A 89 18.20 -4.21 7.61
C LEU A 89 17.53 -2.84 7.84
N ARG A 90 17.32 -2.10 6.75
CA ARG A 90 16.66 -0.79 6.71
C ARG A 90 15.58 -0.79 5.63
N GLY A 91 14.70 0.21 5.66
CA GLY A 91 13.67 0.40 4.65
C GLY A 91 12.30 0.61 5.26
N ARG A 92 11.25 0.30 4.50
CA ARG A 92 9.85 0.41 4.94
C ARG A 92 9.10 -0.88 4.67
N VAL A 93 8.20 -1.26 5.58
CA VAL A 93 7.19 -2.30 5.36
C VAL A 93 5.80 -1.72 5.63
N ALA A 94 4.92 -1.81 4.63
CA ALA A 94 3.55 -1.33 4.69
C ALA A 94 2.56 -2.49 4.80
N VAL A 95 1.81 -2.54 5.90
CA VAL A 95 0.90 -3.63 6.23
C VAL A 95 -0.54 -3.13 6.23
N GLY A 96 -1.40 -3.78 5.45
CA GLY A 96 -2.85 -3.60 5.50
C GLY A 96 -3.51 -4.56 6.49
N LEU A 97 -4.51 -4.09 7.22
CA LEU A 97 -5.28 -4.90 8.16
C LEU A 97 -6.78 -4.63 8.02
N VAL A 98 -7.59 -5.69 7.95
CA VAL A 98 -9.05 -5.55 7.92
C VAL A 98 -9.63 -5.27 9.32
N PRO A 99 -10.69 -4.43 9.43
CA PRO A 99 -11.40 -4.23 10.69
C PRO A 99 -11.90 -5.54 11.30
N GLY A 100 -11.75 -5.67 12.61
CA GLY A 100 -12.12 -6.89 13.34
C GLY A 100 -11.19 -8.08 13.09
N GLY A 101 -10.11 -7.89 12.33
CA GLY A 101 -9.02 -8.87 12.24
C GLY A 101 -8.21 -8.94 13.55
N PRO A 102 -7.12 -9.72 13.56
CA PRO A 102 -6.30 -9.98 14.73
C PRO A 102 -5.38 -8.79 15.07
N ALA A 103 -5.96 -7.59 15.26
CA ALA A 103 -5.26 -6.33 15.39
C ALA A 103 -4.25 -6.33 16.54
N GLY A 104 -4.59 -6.95 17.67
CA GLY A 104 -3.67 -7.13 18.79
C GLY A 104 -2.45 -7.97 18.43
N PHE A 105 -2.66 -9.11 17.75
CA PHE A 105 -1.57 -9.97 17.29
C PHE A 105 -0.65 -9.26 16.27
N VAL A 106 -1.24 -8.56 15.28
CA VAL A 106 -0.45 -7.83 14.27
C VAL A 106 0.32 -6.67 14.90
N SER A 107 -0.30 -5.93 15.81
CA SER A 107 0.38 -4.83 16.52
C SER A 107 1.53 -5.33 17.38
N ASP A 108 1.35 -6.44 18.12
CA ASP A 108 2.41 -7.06 18.91
C ASP A 108 3.55 -7.59 18.04
N LEU A 109 3.22 -8.20 16.89
CA LEU A 109 4.19 -8.65 15.90
C LEU A 109 5.03 -7.48 15.37
N LEU A 110 4.38 -6.39 14.96
CA LEU A 110 5.05 -5.19 14.46
C LEU A 110 5.89 -4.52 15.54
N GLY A 111 5.43 -4.48 16.79
CA GLY A 111 6.20 -3.95 17.92
C GLY A 111 7.49 -4.74 18.16
N ARG A 112 7.41 -6.08 18.15
CA ARG A 112 8.59 -6.95 18.28
C ARG A 112 9.53 -6.82 17.09
N PHE A 113 8.99 -6.73 15.88
CA PHE A 113 9.77 -6.54 14.65
C PHE A 113 10.53 -5.23 14.67
N ASN A 114 9.88 -4.12 15.03
CA ASN A 114 10.52 -2.80 15.12
C ASN A 114 11.62 -2.79 16.21
N ALA A 115 11.37 -3.41 17.37
CA ALA A 115 12.39 -3.53 18.41
C ALA A 115 13.66 -4.31 17.96
N ALA A 116 13.48 -5.33 17.12
CA ALA A 116 14.59 -6.10 16.54
C ALA A 116 15.25 -5.39 15.35
N HIS A 117 14.51 -4.53 14.64
CA HIS A 117 14.92 -3.86 13.41
C HIS A 117 14.57 -2.36 13.45
N PRO A 118 15.21 -1.57 14.32
CA PRO A 118 14.83 -0.16 14.57
C PRO A 118 15.08 0.78 13.39
N ALA A 119 15.78 0.31 12.36
CA ALA A 119 16.02 1.06 11.13
C ALA A 119 15.01 0.73 10.01
N VAL A 120 14.01 -0.11 10.28
CA VAL A 120 12.89 -0.40 9.38
C VAL A 120 11.65 0.34 9.87
N GLU A 121 11.07 1.16 9.00
CA GLU A 121 9.80 1.84 9.25
C GLU A 121 8.63 0.88 8.96
N ALA A 122 7.83 0.54 9.95
CA ALA A 122 6.62 -0.25 9.76
C ALA A 122 5.38 0.66 9.79
N THR A 123 4.57 0.64 8.73
CA THR A 123 3.31 1.38 8.66
C THR A 123 2.12 0.43 8.63
N LEU A 124 1.05 0.76 9.35
CA LEU A 124 -0.20 0.00 9.39
C LEU A 124 -1.35 0.83 8.81
N GLU A 125 -2.07 0.27 7.84
CA GLU A 125 -3.27 0.86 7.23
C GLU A 125 -4.48 -0.05 7.45
N GLU A 126 -5.58 0.51 7.96
CA GLU A 126 -6.82 -0.24 8.18
C GLU A 126 -7.83 0.07 7.06
N GLY A 127 -8.46 -0.96 6.52
CA GLY A 127 -9.41 -0.82 5.40
C GLY A 127 -10.16 -2.10 5.08
N ASP A 128 -11.18 -2.02 4.23
CA ASP A 128 -11.86 -3.22 3.75
C ASP A 128 -10.94 -4.06 2.83
N SER A 129 -11.24 -5.36 2.72
CA SER A 129 -10.40 -6.31 1.98
C SER A 129 -10.19 -5.91 0.51
N GLU A 130 -11.19 -5.33 -0.15
CA GLU A 130 -11.10 -4.97 -1.57
C GLU A 130 -10.14 -3.79 -1.76
N SER A 131 -10.31 -2.75 -0.95
CA SER A 131 -9.42 -1.59 -0.93
C SER A 131 -7.97 -1.97 -0.62
N LEU A 132 -7.75 -2.80 0.41
CA LEU A 132 -6.39 -3.24 0.78
C LEU A 132 -5.74 -4.12 -0.29
N LEU A 133 -6.50 -5.01 -0.93
CA LEU A 133 -5.97 -5.82 -2.03
C LEU A 133 -5.62 -4.97 -3.25
N ALA A 134 -6.40 -3.95 -3.57
CA ALA A 134 -6.05 -3.00 -4.63
C ALA A 134 -4.74 -2.27 -4.31
N LEU A 135 -4.56 -1.83 -3.06
CA LEU A 135 -3.30 -1.20 -2.61
C LEU A 135 -2.10 -2.16 -2.67
N LEU A 136 -2.30 -3.44 -2.36
CA LEU A 136 -1.27 -4.48 -2.47
C LEU A 136 -0.85 -4.70 -3.93
N LEU A 137 -1.81 -4.85 -4.84
CA LEU A 137 -1.55 -5.02 -6.27
C LEU A 137 -0.87 -3.79 -6.89
N ASP A 138 -1.20 -2.61 -6.37
CA ASP A 138 -0.59 -1.34 -6.75
C ASP A 138 0.80 -1.13 -6.12
N GLY A 139 1.25 -2.00 -5.22
CA GLY A 139 2.53 -1.87 -4.51
C GLY A 139 2.57 -0.73 -3.49
N ARG A 140 1.41 -0.27 -3.00
CA ARG A 140 1.31 0.68 -1.87
C ARG A 140 1.34 -0.03 -0.51
N LEU A 141 0.98 -1.31 -0.49
CA LEU A 141 1.15 -2.22 0.63
C LEU A 141 2.08 -3.36 0.22
N ASP A 142 2.85 -3.88 1.17
CA ASP A 142 3.71 -5.06 0.99
C ASP A 142 3.01 -6.34 1.47
N LEU A 143 2.13 -6.20 2.46
CA LEU A 143 1.42 -7.30 3.12
C LEU A 143 -0.02 -6.89 3.43
N VAL A 144 -0.95 -7.83 3.34
CA VAL A 144 -2.34 -7.65 3.79
C VAL A 144 -2.74 -8.80 4.71
N VAL A 145 -3.19 -8.47 5.91
CA VAL A 145 -3.79 -9.41 6.87
C VAL A 145 -5.31 -9.26 6.77
N ALA A 146 -5.94 -10.21 6.11
CA ALA A 146 -7.38 -10.21 5.85
C ALA A 146 -8.00 -11.59 6.04
N GLY A 147 -9.31 -11.62 6.31
CA GLY A 147 -10.10 -12.84 6.27
C GLY A 147 -10.13 -13.41 4.86
N ARG A 148 -9.89 -14.72 4.72
CA ARG A 148 -9.79 -15.39 3.42
C ARG A 148 -11.13 -16.03 3.02
N ALA A 149 -11.96 -15.29 2.29
CA ALA A 149 -13.21 -15.80 1.72
C ALA A 149 -13.05 -16.36 0.29
N ALA A 150 -11.98 -15.99 -0.41
CA ALA A 150 -11.69 -16.38 -1.79
C ALA A 150 -10.18 -16.68 -1.98
N PRO A 151 -9.78 -17.35 -3.07
CA PRO A 151 -8.37 -17.46 -3.45
C PRO A 151 -7.71 -16.08 -3.63
N PRO A 152 -6.40 -15.94 -3.38
CA PRO A 152 -5.71 -14.68 -3.63
C PRO A 152 -5.71 -14.33 -5.12
N PRO A 153 -5.65 -13.03 -5.48
CA PRO A 153 -5.45 -12.60 -6.86
C PRO A 153 -4.20 -13.20 -7.50
N ALA A 154 -4.18 -13.28 -8.84
CA ALA A 154 -2.99 -13.68 -9.57
C ALA A 154 -1.80 -12.77 -9.22
N GLY A 155 -0.63 -13.37 -8.96
CA GLY A 155 0.57 -12.63 -8.54
C GLY A 155 0.66 -12.37 -7.03
N VAL A 156 -0.36 -12.74 -6.25
CA VAL A 156 -0.34 -12.60 -4.78
C VAL A 156 -0.13 -13.97 -4.14
N ALA A 157 0.94 -14.09 -3.34
CA ALA A 157 1.13 -15.24 -2.47
C ALA A 157 0.28 -15.08 -1.19
N ALA A 158 -0.28 -16.18 -0.70
CA ALA A 158 -1.06 -16.18 0.54
C ALA A 158 -0.56 -17.27 1.49
N ALA A 159 -0.57 -16.96 2.78
CA ALA A 159 -0.27 -17.89 3.87
C ALA A 159 -1.32 -17.73 4.98
N THR A 160 -1.79 -18.85 5.54
CA THR A 160 -2.68 -18.83 6.71
C THR A 160 -1.88 -18.47 7.95
N LEU A 161 -2.19 -17.36 8.59
CA LEU A 161 -1.56 -16.94 9.86
C LEU A 161 -2.23 -17.57 11.07
N LEU A 162 -3.57 -17.64 11.05
CA LEU A 162 -4.40 -18.18 12.11
C LEU A 162 -5.78 -18.55 11.56
N GLU A 163 -6.45 -19.44 12.28
CA GLU A 163 -7.84 -19.82 12.02
C GLU A 163 -8.69 -19.39 13.21
N GLU A 164 -9.70 -18.55 12.99
CA GLU A 164 -10.62 -18.10 14.04
C GLU A 164 -11.99 -18.75 13.84
N PRO A 165 -12.56 -19.38 14.88
CA PRO A 165 -13.91 -19.89 14.81
C PRO A 165 -14.90 -18.73 14.73
N LEU A 166 -15.86 -18.82 13.82
CA LEU A 166 -16.98 -17.88 13.75
C LEU A 166 -18.04 -18.26 14.79
N ALA A 167 -18.29 -17.37 15.75
CA ALA A 167 -19.31 -17.55 16.77
C ALA A 167 -20.43 -16.52 16.64
N ALA A 168 -21.65 -16.91 17.04
CA ALA A 168 -22.78 -15.99 17.11
C ALA A 168 -22.76 -15.20 18.43
N ALA A 169 -22.73 -13.87 18.34
CA ALA A 169 -22.94 -13.01 19.50
C ALA A 169 -24.44 -12.80 19.73
N VAL A 170 -24.95 -13.20 20.90
CA VAL A 170 -26.35 -13.06 21.28
C VAL A 170 -26.48 -12.32 22.61
N ALA A 171 -27.64 -11.71 22.86
CA ALA A 171 -27.93 -11.11 24.16
C ALA A 171 -27.84 -12.18 25.27
N PRO A 172 -27.41 -11.83 26.50
CA PRO A 172 -27.28 -12.79 27.60
C PRO A 172 -28.56 -13.58 27.88
N GLU A 173 -29.73 -12.97 27.65
CA GLU A 173 -31.05 -13.57 27.86
C GLU A 173 -31.60 -14.31 26.63
N HIS A 174 -30.87 -14.32 25.51
CA HIS A 174 -31.33 -14.94 24.27
C HIS A 174 -31.38 -16.47 24.43
N PRO A 175 -32.40 -17.18 23.90
CA PRO A 175 -32.51 -18.64 24.03
C PRO A 175 -31.31 -19.45 23.54
N LEU A 176 -30.46 -18.85 22.68
CA LEU A 176 -29.24 -19.47 22.18
C LEU A 176 -28.00 -19.25 23.07
N ALA A 177 -28.08 -18.41 24.11
CA ALA A 177 -26.93 -18.09 24.98
C ALA A 177 -26.40 -19.31 25.75
N SER A 178 -27.24 -20.33 25.95
CA SER A 178 -26.86 -21.59 26.60
C SER A 178 -26.45 -22.70 25.64
N ARG A 179 -26.50 -22.47 24.31
CA ARG A 179 -25.98 -23.44 23.34
C ARG A 179 -24.46 -23.29 23.26
N ALA A 180 -23.75 -24.41 23.35
CA ALA A 180 -22.34 -24.45 23.00
C ALA A 180 -22.17 -24.05 21.52
N SER A 181 -21.13 -23.26 21.24
CA SER A 181 -20.65 -23.08 19.86
C SER A 181 -19.83 -24.31 19.49
N ASP A 182 -20.10 -24.90 18.33
CA ASP A 182 -19.35 -26.05 17.80
C ASP A 182 -17.95 -25.64 17.32
#